data_AF-A0A6H0Y2V0-F1
#
_entry.id   AF-A0A6H0Y2V0-F1
#
_cell.length_a   1.000
_cell.length_b   1.000
_cell.length_c   1.000
_cell.angle_alpha   90.00
_cell.angle_beta   90.00
_cell.angle_gamma   90.00
#
_symmetry.space_group_name_H-M   'P 1'
#
loop_
_entity.id
_entity.type
_entity.pdbx_description
1 polymer ?
#
loop_
_entity_poly.entity_id
_entity_poly.type
_entity_poly.pdbx_seq_one_letter_code
_entity_poly.pdbx_strand_id
1 'polypeptide(L)'
;MPATQTTEFTQAVEQSRKLKAKPTDNELLELYGLYKQGTQDPPFEKSEAAGMFDFKGKAKRSAWEKVNQAGTSAEDAQKQYVELVNKLVEKYGSL
;
A
#
# COMPACT_ATOMS: atom_id res chain seq x y z
N MET A 1 8.06 1.49 16.25
CA MET A 1 6.77 0.89 16.62
C MET A 1 5.85 1.05 15.41
N PRO A 2 4.89 0.14 15.18
CA PRO A 2 3.93 0.31 14.10
C PRO A 2 3.22 1.66 14.23
N ALA A 3 2.88 2.27 13.09
CA ALA A 3 2.08 3.48 13.09
C ALA A 3 0.63 3.17 13.50
N THR A 4 0.01 4.08 14.24
CA THR A 4 -1.42 3.98 14.56
C THR A 4 -2.23 4.07 13.27
N GLN A 5 -3.13 3.12 13.06
CA GLN A 5 -3.98 3.05 11.87
C GLN A 5 -5.32 3.75 12.13
N THR A 6 -5.75 4.62 11.21
CA THR A 6 -7.07 5.25 11.31
C THR A 6 -8.19 4.26 10.97
N THR A 7 -9.39 4.56 11.44
CA THR A 7 -10.59 3.76 11.12
C THR A 7 -10.82 3.70 9.61
N GLU A 8 -10.70 4.83 8.92
CA GLU A 8 -10.87 4.94 7.47
C GLU A 8 -9.86 4.07 6.71
N PHE A 9 -8.60 4.06 7.16
CA PHE A 9 -7.57 3.23 6.57
C PHE A 9 -7.87 1.74 6.74
N THR A 10 -8.23 1.31 7.95
CA THR A 10 -8.57 -0.10 8.20
C THR A 10 -9.80 -0.55 7.39
N GLN A 11 -10.80 0.32 7.26
CA GLN A 11 -11.97 0.07 6.39
C GLN A 11 -11.58 -0.02 4.92
N ALA A 12 -10.73 0.88 4.42
CA ALA A 12 -10.24 0.85 3.05
C ALA A 12 -9.41 -0.42 2.77
N VAL A 13 -8.62 -0.89 3.73
CA VAL A 13 -7.89 -2.17 3.61
C VAL A 13 -8.87 -3.33 3.42
N GLU A 14 -9.94 -3.38 4.21
CA GLU A 14 -10.98 -4.40 4.06
C GLU A 14 -11.74 -4.27 2.73
N GLN A 15 -12.03 -3.04 2.30
CA GLN A 15 -12.73 -2.76 1.04
C GLN A 15 -11.89 -3.11 -0.19
N SER A 16 -10.57 -2.89 -0.14
CA SER A 16 -9.64 -3.26 -1.23
C SER A 16 -9.67 -4.76 -1.55
N ARG A 17 -10.03 -5.61 -0.58
CA ARG A 17 -10.15 -7.07 -0.72
C ARG A 17 -11.48 -7.51 -1.32
N LYS A 18 -12.46 -6.62 -1.38
CA LYS A 18 -13.84 -6.88 -1.85
C LYS A 18 -14.11 -6.34 -3.25
N LEU A 19 -13.09 -5.88 -3.97
CA LEU A 19 -13.23 -5.43 -5.35
C LEU A 19 -13.73 -6.57 -6.24
N LYS A 20 -14.69 -6.29 -7.13
CA LYS A 20 -15.29 -7.30 -8.02
C LYS A 20 -14.35 -7.78 -9.12
N ALA A 21 -13.31 -7.01 -9.41
CA ALA A 21 -12.27 -7.36 -10.37
C ALA A 21 -10.88 -7.10 -9.77
N LYS A 22 -9.90 -7.87 -10.25
CA LYS A 22 -8.50 -7.72 -9.83
C LYS A 22 -7.93 -6.40 -10.38
N PRO A 23 -7.37 -5.50 -9.54
CA PRO A 23 -6.63 -4.35 -10.02
C PRO A 23 -5.42 -4.74 -10.86
N THR A 24 -4.94 -3.79 -11.66
CA THR A 24 -3.69 -3.94 -12.42
C THR A 24 -2.51 -4.12 -11.48
N ASP A 25 -1.42 -4.72 -11.97
CA ASP A 25 -0.23 -4.92 -11.14
C ASP A 25 0.36 -3.59 -10.64
N ASN A 26 0.23 -2.49 -11.41
CA ASN A 26 0.64 -1.16 -10.98
C ASN A 26 -0.21 -0.64 -9.82
N GLU A 27 -1.54 -0.76 -9.88
CA GLU A 27 -2.44 -0.36 -8.79
C GLU A 27 -2.18 -1.21 -7.52
N LEU A 28 -1.89 -2.51 -7.68
CA LEU A 28 -1.52 -3.38 -6.57
C LEU A 28 -0.19 -2.98 -5.94
N LEU A 29 0.80 -2.56 -6.73
CA LEU A 29 2.08 -2.07 -6.23
C LEU A 29 1.94 -0.72 -5.52
N GLU A 30 1.08 0.16 -6.00
CA GLU A 30 0.78 1.44 -5.35
C GLU A 30 0.08 1.22 -4.00
N LEU A 31 -0.97 0.39 -3.96
CA LEU A 31 -1.59 -0.05 -2.72
C LEU A 31 -0.57 -0.66 -1.75
N TYR A 32 0.35 -1.49 -2.24
CA TYR A 32 1.39 -2.09 -1.41
C TYR A 32 2.32 -1.04 -0.80
N GLY A 33 2.82 -0.10 -1.60
CA GLY A 33 3.74 0.94 -1.12
C GLY A 33 3.09 1.82 -0.06
N LEU A 34 1.87 2.29 -0.32
CA LEU A 34 1.09 3.10 0.61
C LEU A 34 0.72 2.33 1.88
N TYR A 35 0.33 1.06 1.79
CA TYR A 35 0.02 0.23 2.95
C TYR A 35 1.25 0.01 3.85
N LYS A 36 2.39 -0.31 3.25
CA LYS A 36 3.64 -0.51 4.00
C LYS A 36 4.11 0.78 4.68
N GLN A 37 3.99 1.92 4.00
CA GLN A 37 4.30 3.21 4.61
C GLN A 37 3.30 3.61 5.69
N GLY A 38 2.01 3.38 5.47
CA GLY A 38 0.94 3.73 6.39
C GLY A 38 0.95 2.91 7.68
N THR A 39 1.44 1.66 7.63
CA THR A 39 1.56 0.78 8.79
C THR A 39 2.91 0.91 9.50
N GLN A 40 3.99 1.22 8.77
CA GLN A 40 5.37 1.16 9.26
C GLN A 40 5.68 -0.09 10.08
N ASP A 41 5.12 -1.23 9.67
CA ASP A 41 5.27 -2.51 10.37
C ASP A 41 5.77 -3.64 9.45
N PRO A 42 7.06 -4.02 9.55
CA PRO A 42 8.14 -3.24 10.16
C PRO A 42 8.38 -1.91 9.40
N PRO A 43 9.11 -0.94 9.99
CA PRO A 43 9.48 0.29 9.28
C PRO A 43 10.45 0.02 8.12
N PHE A 44 10.57 0.95 7.17
CA PHE A 44 11.30 0.74 5.92
C PHE A 44 12.77 0.37 6.14
N GLU A 45 13.42 0.98 7.13
CA GLU A 45 14.83 0.73 7.47
C GLU A 45 15.08 -0.70 7.97
N LYS A 46 14.04 -1.37 8.45
CA LYS A 46 14.08 -2.78 8.87
C LYS A 46 13.60 -3.73 7.79
N SER A 47 13.22 -3.23 6.62
CA SER A 47 12.87 -4.08 5.49
C SER A 47 14.13 -4.68 4.89
N GLU A 48 14.15 -5.99 4.74
CA GLU A 48 15.23 -6.70 4.03
C GLU A 48 15.14 -6.48 2.51
N ALA A 49 16.29 -6.41 1.86
CA ALA A 49 16.34 -6.34 0.40
C ALA A 49 15.89 -7.70 -0.19
N ALA A 50 15.04 -7.65 -1.21
CA ALA A 50 14.63 -8.85 -1.93
C ALA A 50 15.83 -9.51 -2.63
N GLY A 51 15.89 -10.84 -2.63
CA GLY A 51 16.97 -11.60 -3.23
C GLY A 51 17.14 -11.34 -4.74
N MET A 52 18.31 -11.67 -5.30
CA MET A 52 18.67 -11.34 -6.68
C MET A 52 17.64 -11.80 -7.73
N PHE A 53 17.00 -12.96 -7.51
CA PHE A 53 16.03 -13.57 -8.42
C PHE A 53 14.56 -13.30 -8.03
N ASP A 54 14.30 -12.56 -6.95
CA ASP A 54 12.93 -12.23 -6.52
C ASP A 54 12.45 -10.92 -7.18
N PHE A 55 12.02 -11.03 -8.43
CA PHE A 55 11.54 -9.88 -9.21
C PHE A 55 10.28 -9.25 -8.60
N LYS A 56 9.40 -10.07 -8.00
CA LYS A 56 8.14 -9.58 -7.39
C LYS A 56 8.41 -8.86 -6.08
N GLY A 57 9.28 -9.41 -5.22
CA GLY A 57 9.72 -8.75 -4.00
C GLY A 57 10.47 -7.46 -4.29
N LYS A 58 11.30 -7.42 -5.34
CA LYS A 58 11.94 -6.19 -5.82
C LYS A 58 10.91 -5.15 -6.23
N ALA A 59 9.93 -5.49 -7.06
CA ALA A 59 8.89 -4.54 -7.48
C ALA A 59 8.10 -3.96 -6.30
N LYS A 60 7.71 -4.82 -5.35
CA LYS A 60 7.05 -4.42 -4.11
C LYS A 60 7.91 -3.48 -3.27
N ARG A 61 9.17 -3.85 -3.03
CA ARG A 61 10.11 -3.03 -2.26
C ARG A 61 10.34 -1.69 -2.95
N SER A 62 10.54 -1.66 -4.26
CA SER A 62 10.69 -0.42 -5.03
C SER A 62 9.45 0.47 -4.96
N ALA A 63 8.23 -0.11 -4.95
CA ALA A 63 7.01 0.67 -4.77
C ALA A 63 6.94 1.33 -3.39
N TRP A 64 7.28 0.61 -2.32
CA TRP A 64 7.36 1.17 -0.98
C TRP A 64 8.50 2.20 -0.85
N GLU A 65 9.68 1.91 -1.42
CA GLU A 65 10.84 2.81 -1.43
C GLU A 65 10.50 4.16 -2.05
N LYS A 66 9.75 4.19 -3.16
CA LYS A 66 9.28 5.45 -3.77
C LYS A 66 8.46 6.30 -2.80
N VAL A 67 7.51 5.69 -2.08
CA VAL A 67 6.67 6.39 -1.10
C VAL A 67 7.52 6.89 0.08
N ASN A 68 8.46 6.08 0.55
CA ASN A 68 9.38 6.45 1.63
C ASN A 68 10.33 7.59 1.22
N GLN A 69 10.93 7.53 0.04
CA GLN A 69 11.85 8.55 -0.49
C GLN A 69 11.12 9.87 -0.81
N ALA A 70 9.83 9.81 -1.13
CA ALA A 70 8.99 11.00 -1.26
C ALA A 70 8.74 11.71 0.10
N GLY A 71 9.21 11.15 1.21
CA GLY A 71 9.01 11.72 2.55
C GLY A 71 7.56 11.63 3.03
N THR A 72 6.77 10.71 2.46
CA THR A 72 5.36 10.55 2.83
C THR A 72 5.27 10.01 4.26
N SER A 73 4.57 10.73 5.13
CA SER A 73 4.33 10.30 6.50
C SER A 73 3.42 9.06 6.54
N ALA A 74 3.38 8.34 7.66
CA ALA A 74 2.45 7.23 7.81
C ALA A 74 0.98 7.69 7.68
N GLU A 75 0.65 8.85 8.25
CA GLU A 75 -0.70 9.43 8.16
C GLU A 75 -1.07 9.78 6.70
N ASP A 76 -0.17 10.42 5.96
CA ASP A 76 -0.43 10.79 4.58
C ASP A 76 -0.51 9.57 3.66
N ALA A 77 0.30 8.53 3.92
CA ALA A 77 0.20 7.27 3.20
C ALA A 77 -1.14 6.58 3.44
N GLN A 78 -1.67 6.63 4.67
CA GLN A 78 -3.01 6.11 4.98
C GLN A 78 -4.11 6.89 4.24
N LYS A 79 -4.03 8.23 4.19
CA LYS A 79 -4.99 9.06 3.42
C LYS A 79 -4.95 8.74 1.92
N GLN A 80 -3.75 8.69 1.34
CA GLN A 80 -3.57 8.35 -0.07
C GLN A 80 -4.06 6.92 -0.38
N TYR A 81 -3.86 5.97 0.55
CA TYR A 81 -4.38 4.62 0.40
C TYR A 81 -5.91 4.61 0.34
N VAL A 82 -6.58 5.33 1.24
CA VAL A 82 -8.04 5.48 1.24
C VAL A 82 -8.53 6.08 -0.08
N GLU A 83 -7.90 7.15 -0.55
CA GLU A 83 -8.24 7.79 -1.83
C GLU A 83 -8.08 6.83 -3.01
N LEU A 84 -6.99 6.06 -3.03
CA LEU A 84 -6.74 5.06 -4.08
C LEU A 84 -7.80 3.95 -4.03
N VAL A 85 -8.11 3.41 -2.86
CA VAL A 85 -9.16 2.38 -2.72
C VAL A 85 -10.51 2.89 -3.22
N ASN A 86 -10.89 4.13 -2.89
CA ASN A 86 -12.14 4.72 -3.38
C ASN A 86 -12.17 4.77 -4.91
N LYS A 87 -11.09 5.22 -5.57
CA LYS A 87 -10.97 5.21 -7.03
C LYS A 87 -11.07 3.79 -7.61
N LEU A 88 -10.47 2.80 -6.95
CA LEU A 88 -10.53 1.40 -7.39
C LEU A 88 -11.94 0.82 -7.22
N VAL A 89 -12.67 1.21 -6.18
CA VAL A 89 -14.07 0.83 -5.97
C VAL A 89 -14.96 1.44 -7.04
N GLU A 90 -14.76 2.71 -7.40
CA GLU A 90 -15.48 3.33 -8.53
C GLU A 90 -15.19 2.63 -9.85
N LYS A 91 -13.92 2.26 -10.08
CA LYS A 91 -13.47 1.63 -11.32
C LYS A 91 -13.90 0.18 -11.49
N TYR A 92 -13.78 -0.62 -10.42
CA TYR A 92 -13.98 -2.07 -10.47
C TYR A 92 -15.27 -2.54 -9.80
N GLY A 93 -15.92 -1.68 -9.01
CA GLY A 93 -17.00 -2.06 -8.11
C GLY A 93 -16.50 -2.82 -6.88
N SER A 94 -17.31 -2.81 -5.81
CA SER A 94 -17.12 -3.65 -4.62
C SER A 94 -18.31 -4.60 -4.46
N LEU A 95 -18.02 -5.81 -3.94
CA LEU A 95 -18.99 -6.79 -3.48
C LEU A 95 -19.76 -6.28 -2.25
#